data_AF-A0A8J1YCR8-F1
#
_entry.id   AF-A0A8J1YCR8-F1
#
_cell.length_a   1.000
_cell.length_b   1.000
_cell.length_c   1.000
_cell.angle_alpha   90.00
_cell.angle_beta   90.00
_cell.angle_gamma   90.00
#
_symmetry.space_group_name_H-M   'P 1'
#
loop_
_entity.id
_entity.type
_entity.pdbx_description
1 polymer ?
#
loop_
_entity_poly.entity_id
_entity_poly.type
_entity_poly.pdbx_seq_one_letter_code
_entity_poly.pdbx_strand_id
1 'polypeptide(L)'
;TTSSSVATTTPTTTTVTTPTTPVTISPTPVTTRSTPVTSTTTPVTTTTTPIPTTSTEIIDGREAKIVVYGLWSSWFSWVQCSATCGEGVQKRSRVCQKSSPTDVDCDGSEEVTRACNNGR
;
A
#
# COMPACT_ATOMS: atom_id res chain seq x y z
N THR A 1 33.19 -72.05 7.47
CA THR A 1 31.91 -72.29 6.77
C THR A 1 30.81 -71.86 7.70
N THR A 2 30.36 -70.61 7.58
CA THR A 2 29.27 -70.07 8.41
C THR A 2 28.23 -69.49 7.49
N SER A 3 27.09 -70.17 7.48
CA SER A 3 25.95 -70.00 6.58
C SER A 3 25.30 -68.63 6.77
N SER A 4 25.04 -67.94 5.66
CA SER A 4 24.20 -66.73 5.66
C SER A 4 22.78 -67.10 5.26
N SER A 5 21.84 -66.88 6.17
CA SER A 5 20.40 -67.14 5.98
C SER A 5 19.78 -66.02 5.15
N VAL A 6 19.08 -66.39 4.07
CA VAL A 6 18.31 -65.45 3.23
C VAL A 6 16.93 -65.23 3.88
N ALA A 7 16.62 -63.98 4.22
CA ALA A 7 15.31 -63.60 4.75
C ALA A 7 14.35 -63.27 3.60
N THR A 8 13.30 -64.08 3.46
CA THR A 8 12.20 -63.88 2.51
C THR A 8 11.23 -62.85 3.07
N THR A 9 11.03 -61.73 2.39
CA THR A 9 10.03 -60.71 2.75
C THR A 9 8.78 -60.85 1.88
N THR A 10 7.65 -61.08 2.54
CA THR A 10 6.31 -61.15 1.93
C THR A 10 5.80 -59.73 1.62
N PRO A 11 5.11 -59.47 0.49
CA PRO A 11 4.53 -58.16 0.24
C PRO A 11 3.19 -58.01 0.99
N THR A 12 3.14 -57.06 1.92
CA THR A 12 1.91 -56.62 2.58
C THR A 12 1.15 -55.65 1.66
N THR A 13 -0.04 -56.04 1.21
CA THR A 13 -0.94 -55.16 0.47
C THR A 13 -1.69 -54.27 1.46
N THR A 14 -1.45 -52.95 1.43
CA THR A 14 -2.21 -51.99 2.23
C THR A 14 -3.08 -51.15 1.31
N THR A 15 -4.39 -51.29 1.48
CA THR A 15 -5.44 -50.59 0.73
C THR A 15 -5.39 -49.09 1.00
N VAL A 16 -5.36 -48.28 -0.07
CA VAL A 16 -5.45 -46.81 0.00
C VAL A 16 -6.92 -46.42 0.11
N THR A 17 -7.37 -46.05 1.31
CA THR A 17 -8.66 -45.38 1.51
C THR A 17 -8.48 -43.86 1.40
N THR A 18 -8.97 -43.28 0.32
CA THR A 18 -9.11 -41.83 0.14
C THR A 18 -10.12 -41.25 1.15
N PRO A 19 -9.78 -40.21 1.92
CA PRO A 19 -10.74 -39.50 2.75
C PRO A 19 -11.59 -38.56 1.88
N THR A 20 -12.88 -38.85 1.74
CA THR A 20 -13.86 -37.89 1.23
C THR A 20 -14.14 -36.84 2.30
N THR A 21 -13.65 -35.62 2.08
CA THR A 21 -13.97 -34.44 2.89
C THR A 21 -15.44 -34.04 2.68
N PRO A 22 -16.21 -33.77 3.75
CA PRO A 22 -17.54 -33.20 3.59
C PRO A 22 -17.43 -31.74 3.14
N VAL A 23 -18.10 -31.40 2.05
CA VAL A 23 -18.18 -30.02 1.55
C VAL A 23 -19.13 -29.23 2.44
N THR A 24 -18.57 -28.41 3.34
CA THR A 24 -19.33 -27.43 4.12
C THR A 24 -19.83 -26.33 3.19
N ILE A 25 -21.12 -26.37 2.86
CA ILE A 25 -21.79 -25.30 2.11
C ILE A 25 -21.98 -24.13 3.06
N SER A 26 -21.10 -23.14 2.96
CA SER A 26 -21.21 -21.87 3.70
C SER A 26 -22.40 -21.07 3.17
N PRO A 27 -23.32 -20.57 4.01
CA PRO A 27 -24.43 -19.75 3.54
C PRO A 27 -23.90 -18.45 2.94
N THR A 28 -24.28 -18.16 1.70
CA THR A 28 -23.99 -16.88 1.05
C THR A 28 -24.63 -15.73 1.82
N PRO A 29 -23.88 -14.67 2.17
CA PRO A 29 -24.47 -13.51 2.80
C PRO A 29 -25.35 -12.78 1.79
N VAL A 30 -26.65 -12.68 2.08
CA VAL A 30 -27.61 -11.91 1.31
C VAL A 30 -27.16 -10.44 1.35
N THR A 31 -26.75 -9.92 0.20
CA THR A 31 -26.30 -8.52 0.07
C THR A 31 -27.53 -7.61 0.11
N THR A 32 -27.88 -7.10 1.28
CA THR A 32 -28.82 -5.98 1.41
C THR A 32 -28.19 -4.76 0.72
N ARG A 33 -28.84 -4.31 -0.37
CA ARG A 33 -28.46 -3.11 -1.11
C ARG A 33 -28.78 -1.88 -0.27
N SER A 34 -27.91 -1.58 0.68
CA SER A 34 -27.89 -0.33 1.42
C SER A 34 -27.40 0.75 0.47
N THR A 35 -28.31 1.58 -0.05
CA THR A 35 -27.94 2.78 -0.81
C THR A 35 -27.15 3.71 0.13
N PRO A 36 -25.89 4.06 -0.20
CA PRO A 36 -25.17 5.05 0.58
C PRO A 36 -25.87 6.40 0.35
N VAL A 37 -26.48 6.95 1.40
CA VAL A 37 -26.78 8.38 1.45
C VAL A 37 -25.44 9.10 1.49
N THR A 38 -25.00 9.59 0.33
CA THR A 38 -23.81 10.44 0.24
C THR A 38 -24.16 11.76 0.91
N SER A 39 -23.84 11.86 2.21
CA SER A 39 -23.84 13.13 2.92
C SER A 39 -22.75 14.00 2.32
N THR A 40 -23.12 14.85 1.37
CA THR A 40 -22.25 15.90 0.83
C THR A 40 -22.09 16.98 1.89
N THR A 41 -21.24 16.73 2.87
CA THR A 41 -20.65 17.79 3.68
C THR A 41 -19.53 18.40 2.86
N THR A 42 -19.80 19.54 2.21
CA THR A 42 -18.76 20.40 1.66
C THR A 42 -17.71 20.65 2.75
N PRO A 43 -16.44 20.27 2.56
CA PRO A 43 -15.40 20.70 3.47
C PRO A 43 -15.30 22.21 3.32
N VAL A 44 -15.63 22.94 4.40
CA VAL A 44 -15.28 24.35 4.48
C VAL A 44 -13.77 24.37 4.63
N THR A 45 -13.07 24.54 3.52
CA THR A 45 -11.62 24.74 3.51
C THR A 45 -11.37 26.11 4.13
N THR A 46 -11.25 26.16 5.45
CA THR A 46 -10.63 27.30 6.12
C THR A 46 -9.17 27.32 5.69
N THR A 47 -8.89 28.08 4.63
CA THR A 47 -7.53 28.44 4.22
C THR A 47 -6.96 29.39 5.27
N THR A 48 -6.62 28.86 6.44
CA THR A 48 -5.64 29.47 7.31
C THR A 48 -4.29 29.08 6.74
N THR A 49 -3.78 29.88 5.81
CA THR A 49 -2.40 29.81 5.33
C THR A 49 -1.50 29.80 6.57
N PRO A 50 -0.78 28.70 6.87
CA PRO A 50 0.18 28.74 7.97
C PRO A 50 1.20 29.81 7.59
N ILE A 51 1.30 30.86 8.41
CA ILE A 51 2.30 31.90 8.22
C ILE A 51 3.65 31.19 8.32
N PRO A 52 4.42 31.07 7.23
CA PRO A 52 5.72 30.43 7.29
C PRO A 52 6.59 31.22 8.27
N THR A 53 7.35 30.56 9.15
CA THR A 53 8.31 31.27 9.98
C THR A 53 9.36 31.84 9.04
N THR A 54 9.26 33.14 8.81
CA THR A 54 10.08 33.81 7.82
C THR A 54 10.96 34.81 8.51
N SER A 55 12.27 34.60 8.38
CA SER A 55 13.24 35.60 8.76
C SER A 55 13.13 36.73 7.74
N THR A 56 12.66 37.89 8.20
CA THR A 56 12.70 39.13 7.42
C THR A 56 14.10 39.70 7.58
N GLU A 57 14.90 39.65 6.52
CA GLU A 57 16.21 40.30 6.47
C GLU A 57 16.16 41.51 5.56
N ILE A 58 16.90 42.57 5.91
CA ILE A 58 17.07 43.74 5.04
C ILE A 58 18.30 43.50 4.17
N ILE A 59 18.08 43.20 2.88
CA ILE A 59 19.14 43.05 1.87
C ILE A 59 19.01 44.25 0.93
N ASP A 60 20.06 45.08 0.80
CA ASP A 60 20.05 46.30 -0.02
C ASP A 60 18.94 47.31 0.33
N GLY A 61 18.58 47.43 1.62
CA GLY A 61 17.59 48.42 2.08
C GLY A 61 16.12 48.05 1.80
N ARG A 62 15.84 46.82 1.38
CA ARG A 62 14.48 46.28 1.19
C ARG A 62 14.25 45.05 2.08
N GLU A 63 13.03 44.90 2.58
CA GLU A 63 12.60 43.72 3.33
C GLU A 63 12.54 42.51 2.38
N ALA A 64 13.37 41.52 2.66
CA ALA A 64 13.39 40.24 1.96
C ALA A 64 12.88 39.16 2.91
N LYS A 65 11.85 38.43 2.46
CA LYS A 65 11.22 37.33 3.18
C LYS A 65 11.87 36.01 2.75
N ILE A 66 12.70 35.40 3.60
CA ILE A 66 13.36 34.12 3.30
C ILE A 66 12.50 32.94 3.75
N VAL A 67 11.81 32.30 2.82
CA VAL A 67 11.02 31.07 3.09
C VAL A 67 11.87 29.84 2.80
N VAL A 68 12.02 28.98 3.79
CA VAL A 68 12.61 27.65 3.61
C VAL A 68 11.48 26.64 3.38
N TYR A 69 11.55 25.96 2.24
CA TYR A 69 10.62 24.89 1.88
C TYR A 69 11.24 23.52 2.16
N GLY A 70 10.41 22.56 2.54
CA GLY A 70 10.78 21.16 2.54
C GLY A 70 11.14 20.69 1.13
N LEU A 71 12.06 19.74 1.06
CA LEU A 71 12.49 19.12 -0.19
C LEU A 71 11.92 17.72 -0.31
N TRP A 72 11.40 17.37 -1.47
CA TRP A 72 10.94 16.00 -1.72
C TRP A 72 12.12 15.03 -1.79
N SER A 73 12.00 13.90 -1.08
CA SER A 73 12.86 12.76 -1.32
C SER A 73 12.64 12.20 -2.72
N SER A 74 13.56 11.34 -3.15
CA SER A 74 13.30 10.44 -4.27
C SER A 74 12.01 9.64 -4.03
N TRP A 75 11.28 9.38 -5.11
CA TRP A 75 10.13 8.50 -5.06
C TRP A 75 10.54 7.10 -4.63
N PHE A 76 9.76 6.50 -3.74
CA PHE A 76 9.82 5.06 -3.52
C PHE A 76 9.40 4.31 -4.78
N SER A 77 9.83 3.06 -4.86
CA SER A 77 9.38 2.14 -5.91
C SER A 77 7.86 2.00 -5.88
N TRP A 78 7.28 1.77 -7.05
CA TRP A 78 5.87 1.43 -7.15
C TRP A 78 5.59 0.14 -6.38
N VAL A 79 4.51 0.14 -5.60
CA VAL A 79 3.99 -1.09 -5.01
C VAL A 79 3.44 -2.01 -6.11
N GLN A 80 3.29 -3.29 -5.78
CA GLN A 80 2.70 -4.26 -6.69
C GLN A 80 1.31 -3.81 -7.15
N CYS A 81 0.98 -4.11 -8.41
CA CYS A 81 -0.35 -3.88 -8.95
C CYS A 81 -1.41 -4.54 -8.07
N SER A 82 -2.50 -3.83 -7.79
CA SER A 82 -3.61 -4.33 -6.96
C SER A 82 -4.25 -5.60 -7.52
N ALA A 83 -4.19 -5.78 -8.84
CA ALA A 83 -4.69 -6.95 -9.52
C ALA A 83 -3.53 -7.87 -9.91
N THR A 84 -3.70 -9.18 -9.72
CA THR A 84 -2.72 -10.19 -10.17
C THR A 84 -2.92 -10.54 -11.64
N CYS A 85 -4.08 -10.25 -12.23
CA CYS A 85 -4.38 -10.39 -13.65
C CYS A 85 -5.26 -9.23 -14.13
N GLY A 86 -5.13 -8.87 -15.40
CA GLY A 86 -5.88 -7.78 -16.01
C GLY A 86 -5.52 -6.39 -15.46
N GLU A 87 -6.50 -5.48 -15.51
CA GLU A 87 -6.32 -4.09 -15.09
C GLU A 87 -6.33 -3.96 -13.56
N GLY A 88 -5.43 -3.11 -13.07
CA GLY A 88 -5.34 -2.77 -11.66
C GLY A 88 -4.70 -1.40 -11.47
N VAL A 89 -4.31 -1.14 -10.23
CA VAL A 89 -3.74 0.14 -9.82
C VAL A 89 -2.50 -0.10 -8.97
N GLN A 90 -1.48 0.72 -9.17
CA GLN A 90 -0.27 0.74 -8.36
C GLN A 90 -0.05 2.14 -7.80
N LYS A 91 0.58 2.18 -6.63
CA LYS A 91 0.85 3.42 -5.88
C LYS A 91 2.34 3.57 -5.63
N ARG A 92 2.80 4.80 -5.48
CA ARG A 92 4.10 5.09 -4.91
C ARG A 92 4.01 6.33 -4.05
N SER A 93 4.91 6.42 -3.09
CA SER A 93 5.02 7.56 -2.19
C SER A 93 6.41 8.19 -2.25
N ARG A 94 6.53 9.38 -1.70
CA ARG A 94 7.79 10.11 -1.44
C ARG A 94 7.64 10.82 -0.09
N VAL A 95 8.76 11.18 0.53
CA VAL A 95 8.78 11.85 1.84
C VAL A 95 9.12 13.32 1.65
N CYS A 96 8.38 14.21 2.31
CA CYS A 96 8.79 15.60 2.42
C CYS A 96 9.86 15.72 3.52
N GLN A 97 11.09 16.06 3.12
CA GLN A 97 12.22 16.23 4.02
C GLN A 97 12.30 17.68 4.46
N LYS A 98 12.01 17.93 5.74
CA LYS A 98 12.16 19.24 6.39
C LYS A 98 13.38 19.27 7.28
N SER A 99 14.06 20.40 7.34
CA SER A 99 15.20 20.61 8.23
C SER A 99 14.76 21.16 9.59
N SER A 100 13.64 21.89 9.61
CA SER A 100 13.00 22.43 10.81
C SER A 100 11.50 22.16 10.81
N PRO A 101 10.85 21.96 11.98
CA PRO A 101 9.39 21.91 12.07
C PRO A 101 8.69 23.20 11.61
N THR A 102 9.42 24.31 11.53
CA THR A 102 8.93 25.60 11.04
C THR A 102 9.00 25.76 9.52
N ASP A 103 9.65 24.82 8.82
CA ASP A 103 9.76 24.86 7.36
C ASP A 103 8.40 24.61 6.71
N VAL A 104 8.19 25.25 5.56
CA VAL A 104 6.98 25.05 4.77
C VAL A 104 6.95 23.63 4.24
N ASP A 105 5.75 23.03 4.23
CA ASP A 105 5.54 21.75 3.58
C ASP A 105 5.90 21.77 2.10
N CYS A 106 6.29 20.61 1.60
CA CYS A 106 6.58 20.44 0.19
C CYS A 106 5.29 20.62 -0.62
N ASP A 107 5.39 21.34 -1.73
CA ASP A 107 4.25 21.53 -2.62
C ASP A 107 3.91 20.25 -3.40
N GLY A 108 2.62 19.90 -3.43
CA GLY A 108 2.07 18.73 -4.11
C GLY A 108 1.84 17.49 -3.24
N SER A 109 1.44 16.38 -3.86
CA SER A 109 1.06 15.15 -3.15
C SER A 109 2.26 14.28 -2.74
N GLU A 110 2.17 13.67 -1.57
CA GLU A 110 3.12 12.65 -1.07
C GLU A 110 2.91 11.27 -1.71
N GLU A 111 1.69 10.97 -2.15
CA GLU A 111 1.31 9.73 -2.83
C GLU A 111 0.82 10.02 -4.24
N VAL A 112 1.21 9.18 -5.19
CA VAL A 112 0.65 9.17 -6.54
C VAL A 112 0.23 7.76 -6.93
N THR A 113 -0.86 7.70 -7.68
CA THR A 113 -1.50 6.47 -8.13
C THR A 113 -1.47 6.42 -9.66
N ARG A 114 -1.26 5.24 -10.25
CA ARG A 114 -1.39 5.01 -11.69
C ARG A 114 -2.02 3.66 -12.01
N ALA A 115 -2.64 3.55 -13.19
CA ALA A 115 -3.11 2.28 -13.71
C ALA A 115 -1.93 1.32 -14.00
N CYS A 116 -2.18 0.03 -13.83
CA CYS A 116 -1.32 -1.07 -14.26
C CYS A 116 -2.16 -2.13 -14.96
N ASN A 117 -1.50 -2.96 -15.78
CA ASN A 117 -2.13 -4.10 -16.41
C ASN A 117 -1.18 -5.29 -16.29
N ASN A 118 -1.61 -6.32 -15.58
CA ASN A 118 -0.85 -7.55 -15.34
C ASN A 118 -1.12 -8.65 -16.37
N GLY A 119 -1.67 -8.27 -17.53
CA GLY A 119 -1.86 -9.17 -18.66
C GLY A 119 -3.03 -10.13 -18.47
N ARG A 120 -3.32 -10.87 -19.54
CA ARG A 120 -4.41 -11.85 -19.61
C ARG A 120 -3.84 -13.26 -19.61
#